data_AF-A0A6J8F0W6-F1
#
_entry.id   AF-A0A6J8F0W6-F1
#
_cell.length_a   1.000
_cell.length_b   1.000
_cell.length_c   1.000
_cell.angle_alpha   90.00
_cell.angle_beta   90.00
_cell.angle_gamma   90.00
#
_symmetry.space_group_name_H-M   'P 1'
#
loop_
_entity.id
_entity.type
_entity.pdbx_description
1 polymer ?
#
loop_
_entity_poly.entity_id
_entity_poly.type
_entity_poly.pdbx_seq_one_letter_code
_entity_poly.pdbx_strand_id
1 'polypeptide(L)'
;MMCGKQFNHVVRALNVVYEALAALRFSALFKWCRDNDLMTSFHDRLWSLLSEVVSNFKSGQDNYKTLIVVRTILMQRLEDFKQWECQPSPTFKYWDMILRAVEIMIQNVRAERQGSLDMHLTLIASVIPYMFIANRVSSRWLPVYILDMLNLTSDIQPAFPSGQFAIRQKPVKFNGGMERHGDRKDSN
;
A
#
# COMPACT_ATOMS: atom_id res chain seq x y z
N MET A 1 20.29 6.76 -9.80
CA MET A 1 19.24 7.18 -8.85
C MET A 1 18.14 7.86 -9.65
N MET A 2 16.87 7.44 -9.55
CA MET A 2 15.78 8.18 -10.22
C MET A 2 15.65 9.56 -9.60
N CYS A 3 15.44 10.59 -10.42
CA CYS A 3 15.14 11.92 -9.90
C CYS A 3 13.78 11.92 -9.18
N GLY A 4 13.60 12.72 -8.11
CA GLY A 4 12.33 12.78 -7.36
C GLY A 4 11.11 13.10 -8.24
N LYS A 5 11.28 13.89 -9.31
CA LYS A 5 10.22 14.13 -10.31
C LYS A 5 9.83 12.86 -11.07
N GLN A 6 10.82 12.09 -11.53
CA GLN A 6 10.58 10.82 -12.24
C GLN A 6 9.91 9.79 -11.33
N PHE A 7 10.34 9.70 -10.07
CA PHE A 7 9.70 8.84 -9.07
C PHE A 7 8.22 9.18 -8.90
N ASN A 8 7.90 10.45 -8.70
CA ASN A 8 6.51 10.90 -8.55
C ASN A 8 5.67 10.63 -9.81
N HIS A 9 6.24 10.79 -11.01
CA HIS A 9 5.57 10.45 -12.26
C HIS A 9 5.27 8.95 -12.35
N VAL A 10 6.24 8.09 -12.00
CA VAL A 10 6.06 6.64 -11.98
C VAL A 10 4.99 6.23 -10.98
N VAL A 11 5.02 6.74 -9.75
CA VAL A 11 3.98 6.47 -8.73
C VAL A 11 2.61 6.90 -9.23
N ARG A 12 2.51 8.07 -9.89
CA ARG A 12 1.24 8.53 -10.46
C ARG A 12 0.76 7.62 -11.59
N ALA A 13 1.64 7.17 -12.47
CA ALA A 13 1.29 6.23 -13.53
C ALA A 13 0.80 4.89 -12.95
N LEU A 14 1.47 4.38 -11.92
CA LEU A 14 1.07 3.16 -11.22
C LEU A 14 -0.30 3.29 -10.56
N ASN A 15 -0.61 4.44 -9.94
CA ASN A 15 -1.93 4.70 -9.38
C ASN A 15 -3.02 4.64 -10.46
N VAL A 16 -2.80 5.31 -11.61
CA VAL A 16 -3.79 5.32 -12.70
C VAL A 16 -4.02 3.91 -13.26
N VAL A 17 -2.93 3.15 -13.47
CA VAL A 17 -3.02 1.75 -13.92
C VAL A 17 -3.75 0.88 -12.89
N TYR A 18 -3.43 1.06 -11.61
CA TYR A 18 -4.10 0.35 -10.52
C TYR A 18 -5.60 0.64 -10.49
N GLU A 19 -5.99 1.91 -10.56
CA GLU A 19 -7.40 2.32 -10.57
C GLU A 19 -8.14 1.75 -11.76
N ALA A 20 -7.57 1.84 -12.97
CA ALA A 20 -8.18 1.31 -14.18
C ALA A 20 -8.39 -0.22 -14.10
N LEU A 21 -7.35 -0.96 -13.70
CA LEU A 21 -7.43 -2.41 -13.55
C LEU A 21 -8.37 -2.83 -12.40
N ALA A 22 -8.36 -2.09 -11.29
CA ALA A 22 -9.27 -2.34 -10.17
C ALA A 22 -10.73 -2.12 -10.59
N ALA A 23 -11.03 -1.07 -11.37
CA ALA A 23 -12.37 -0.82 -11.89
C ALA A 23 -12.86 -1.96 -12.79
N LEU A 24 -11.99 -2.47 -13.69
CA LEU A 24 -12.30 -3.64 -14.51
C LEU A 24 -12.55 -4.89 -13.65
N ARG A 25 -11.72 -5.13 -12.64
CA ARG A 25 -11.89 -6.25 -11.70
C ARG A 25 -13.21 -6.14 -10.92
N PHE A 26 -13.58 -4.96 -10.45
CA PHE A 26 -14.86 -4.76 -9.78
C PHE A 26 -16.05 -4.93 -10.72
N SER A 27 -15.95 -4.46 -11.97
CA SER A 27 -16.97 -4.71 -12.98
C SER A 27 -17.17 -6.21 -13.22
N ALA A 28 -16.07 -6.95 -13.35
CA ALA A 28 -16.11 -8.42 -13.48
C ALA A 28 -16.69 -9.10 -12.24
N LEU A 29 -16.31 -8.66 -11.03
CA LEU A 29 -16.88 -9.13 -9.76
C LEU A 29 -18.41 -8.94 -9.75
N PHE A 30 -18.90 -7.75 -10.08
CA PHE A 30 -20.35 -7.47 -10.07
C PHE A 30 -21.10 -8.31 -11.11
N LYS A 31 -20.49 -8.56 -12.27
CA LYS A 31 -21.04 -9.49 -13.26
C LYS A 31 -21.11 -10.91 -12.70
N TRP A 32 -20.02 -11.40 -12.13
CA TRP A 32 -19.96 -12.73 -11.50
C TRP A 32 -21.00 -12.88 -10.39
N CYS A 33 -21.13 -11.89 -9.51
CA CYS A 33 -22.17 -11.91 -8.48
C CYS A 33 -23.57 -11.99 -9.10
N ARG A 34 -23.81 -11.37 -10.26
CA ARG A 34 -25.12 -11.38 -10.93
C ARG A 34 -25.42 -12.74 -11.52
N ASP A 35 -24.43 -13.31 -12.21
CA ASP A 35 -24.54 -14.60 -12.89
C ASP A 35 -24.73 -15.76 -11.89
N ASN A 36 -24.32 -15.59 -10.63
CA ASN A 36 -24.48 -16.57 -9.55
C ASN A 36 -25.64 -16.26 -8.58
N ASP A 37 -26.53 -15.31 -8.92
CA ASP A 37 -27.65 -14.85 -8.06
C ASP A 37 -27.22 -14.38 -6.66
N LEU A 38 -25.97 -13.94 -6.53
CA LEU A 38 -25.40 -13.38 -5.31
C LEU A 38 -25.68 -11.88 -5.22
N MET A 39 -26.02 -11.20 -6.33
CA MET A 39 -26.18 -9.75 -6.37
C MET A 39 -27.31 -9.24 -5.48
N THR A 40 -28.46 -9.90 -5.44
CA THR A 40 -29.62 -9.41 -4.66
C THR A 40 -29.29 -9.44 -3.16
N SER A 41 -28.81 -10.58 -2.66
CA SER A 41 -28.39 -10.73 -1.26
C SER A 41 -27.17 -9.88 -0.89
N PHE A 42 -26.23 -9.70 -1.81
CA PHE A 42 -25.04 -8.86 -1.61
C PHE A 42 -25.36 -7.37 -1.64
N HIS A 43 -26.21 -6.93 -2.57
CA HIS A 43 -26.61 -5.53 -2.72
C HIS A 43 -27.45 -5.08 -1.54
N ASP A 44 -28.46 -5.86 -1.13
CA ASP A 44 -29.31 -5.51 0.01
C ASP A 44 -28.53 -5.44 1.31
N ARG A 45 -27.60 -6.39 1.52
CA ARG A 45 -26.73 -6.40 2.70
C ARG A 45 -25.68 -5.28 2.67
N LEU A 46 -25.10 -4.96 1.51
CA LEU A 46 -24.18 -3.83 1.40
C LEU A 46 -24.90 -2.50 1.58
N TRP A 47 -26.07 -2.32 0.97
CA TRP A 47 -26.84 -1.09 1.09
C TRP A 47 -27.33 -0.86 2.51
N SER A 48 -27.85 -1.90 3.18
CA SER A 48 -28.29 -1.73 4.57
C SER A 48 -27.13 -1.30 5.47
N LEU A 49 -25.94 -1.89 5.31
CA LEU A 49 -24.73 -1.50 6.04
C LEU A 49 -24.24 -0.10 5.66
N LEU A 50 -24.27 0.29 4.39
CA LEU A 50 -23.89 1.64 3.95
C LEU A 50 -24.87 2.69 4.47
N SER A 51 -26.17 2.40 4.46
CA SER A 51 -27.19 3.26 5.04
C SER A 51 -27.00 3.41 6.55
N GLU A 52 -26.61 2.35 7.25
CA GLU A 52 -26.25 2.37 8.67
C GLU A 52 -25.01 3.24 8.93
N VAL A 53 -23.96 3.16 8.09
CA VAL A 53 -22.80 4.08 8.16
C VAL A 53 -23.25 5.52 8.02
N VAL A 54 -24.10 5.81 7.03
CA VAL A 54 -24.57 7.17 6.75
C VAL A 54 -25.44 7.71 7.88
N SER A 55 -26.30 6.89 8.48
CA SER A 55 -27.08 7.31 9.66
C SER A 55 -26.19 7.57 10.87
N ASN A 56 -25.22 6.69 11.12
CA ASN A 56 -24.31 6.81 12.27
C ASN A 56 -23.33 7.99 12.11
N PHE A 57 -22.97 8.35 10.87
CA PHE A 57 -22.24 9.57 10.55
C PHE A 57 -23.03 10.83 10.91
N LYS A 58 -24.33 10.86 10.59
CA LYS A 58 -25.20 11.98 10.93
C LYS A 58 -25.39 12.14 12.45
N SER A 59 -25.30 11.05 13.21
CA SER A 59 -25.42 11.07 14.68
C SER A 59 -24.09 11.25 15.43
N GLY A 60 -22.96 11.44 14.73
CA GLY A 60 -21.64 11.64 15.35
C GLY A 60 -21.08 10.42 16.08
N GLN A 61 -21.56 9.20 15.76
CA GLN A 61 -21.02 7.97 16.34
C GLN A 61 -19.80 7.45 15.57
N ASP A 62 -18.98 6.65 16.26
CA ASP A 62 -17.74 6.08 15.75
C ASP A 62 -17.98 5.06 14.63
N ASN A 63 -17.88 5.52 13.38
CA ASN A 63 -18.18 4.73 12.17
C ASN A 63 -17.08 3.75 11.74
N TYR A 64 -15.93 3.74 12.42
CA TYR A 64 -14.80 2.89 12.03
C TYR A 64 -15.18 1.40 12.07
N LYS A 65 -16.03 0.98 13.02
CA LYS A 65 -16.49 -0.41 13.12
C LYS A 65 -17.33 -0.83 11.92
N THR A 66 -18.28 0.00 11.50
CA THR A 66 -19.14 -0.29 10.35
C THR A 66 -18.35 -0.24 9.03
N LEU A 67 -17.41 0.70 8.89
CA LEU A 67 -16.47 0.73 7.77
C LEU A 67 -15.59 -0.54 7.71
N ILE A 68 -15.13 -1.04 8.85
CA ILE A 68 -14.40 -2.30 8.93
C ILE A 68 -15.30 -3.45 8.47
N VAL A 69 -16.55 -3.53 8.92
CA VAL A 69 -17.49 -4.60 8.53
C VAL A 69 -17.77 -4.58 7.02
N VAL A 70 -18.09 -3.41 6.45
CA VAL A 70 -18.31 -3.24 5.01
C VAL A 70 -17.07 -3.66 4.23
N ARG A 71 -15.89 -3.23 4.67
CA ARG A 71 -14.62 -3.62 4.07
C ARG A 71 -14.41 -5.13 4.14
N THR A 72 -14.65 -5.76 5.29
CA THR A 72 -14.46 -7.21 5.46
C THR A 72 -15.36 -8.01 4.53
N ILE A 73 -16.64 -7.66 4.42
CA ILE A 73 -17.60 -8.36 3.55
C ILE A 73 -17.22 -8.20 2.07
N LEU A 74 -16.90 -6.98 1.64
CA LEU A 74 -16.51 -6.72 0.26
C LEU A 74 -15.18 -7.38 -0.09
N MET A 75 -14.21 -7.36 0.82
CA MET A 75 -12.92 -8.03 0.63
C MET A 75 -13.06 -9.55 0.60
N GLN A 76 -13.93 -10.12 1.44
CA GLN A 76 -14.21 -11.55 1.41
C GLN A 76 -14.80 -11.97 0.06
N ARG A 77 -15.81 -11.23 -0.44
CA ARG A 77 -16.41 -11.50 -1.75
C ARG A 77 -15.44 -11.33 -2.92
N LEU A 78 -14.57 -10.33 -2.83
CA LEU A 78 -13.50 -10.16 -3.80
C LEU A 78 -12.54 -11.35 -3.81
N GLU A 79 -12.21 -11.90 -2.63
CA GLU A 79 -11.33 -13.06 -2.53
C GLU A 79 -12.00 -14.34 -3.07
N ASP A 80 -13.28 -14.56 -2.75
CA ASP A 80 -14.08 -15.66 -3.31
C ASP A 80 -14.05 -15.64 -4.86
N PHE A 81 -14.31 -14.46 -5.44
CA PHE A 81 -14.27 -14.24 -6.89
C PHE A 81 -12.87 -14.47 -7.47
N LYS A 82 -11.83 -13.94 -6.82
CA LYS A 82 -10.45 -14.14 -7.26
C LYS A 82 -10.08 -15.61 -7.30
N GLN A 83 -10.45 -16.38 -6.28
CA GLN A 83 -10.19 -17.82 -6.25
C GLN A 83 -10.92 -18.55 -7.37
N TRP A 84 -12.15 -18.14 -7.67
CA TRP A 84 -12.94 -18.70 -8.77
C TRP A 84 -12.32 -18.42 -10.15
N GLU A 85 -11.93 -17.16 -10.43
CA GLU A 85 -11.45 -16.74 -11.75
C GLU A 85 -9.95 -17.05 -12.00
N CYS A 86 -9.12 -17.07 -10.94
CA CYS A 86 -7.69 -17.40 -11.08
C CYS A 86 -7.41 -18.86 -11.47
N GLN A 87 -8.33 -19.78 -11.18
CA GLN A 87 -8.19 -21.20 -11.49
C GLN A 87 -8.26 -21.47 -13.02
N PRO A 88 -9.30 -21.00 -13.74
CA PRO A 88 -9.40 -21.22 -15.18
C PRO A 88 -8.57 -20.23 -16.03
N SER A 89 -8.22 -19.04 -15.51
CA SER A 89 -7.63 -17.97 -16.31
C SER A 89 -6.22 -17.57 -15.83
N PRO A 90 -5.15 -18.11 -16.46
CA PRO A 90 -3.77 -17.69 -16.18
C PRO A 90 -3.55 -16.19 -16.40
N THR A 91 -4.23 -15.62 -17.39
CA THR A 91 -4.17 -14.19 -17.71
C THR A 91 -4.76 -13.35 -16.58
N PHE A 92 -5.93 -13.74 -16.06
CA PHE A 92 -6.52 -13.04 -14.91
C PHE A 92 -5.61 -13.12 -13.69
N LYS A 93 -5.08 -14.31 -13.39
CA LYS A 93 -4.13 -14.51 -12.29
C LYS A 93 -2.90 -13.60 -12.41
N TYR A 94 -2.34 -13.47 -13.61
CA TYR A 94 -1.22 -12.56 -13.87
C TYR A 94 -1.58 -11.10 -13.57
N TRP A 95 -2.73 -10.61 -14.05
CA TRP A 95 -3.16 -9.23 -13.80
C TRP A 95 -3.53 -8.98 -12.33
N ASP A 96 -4.10 -9.95 -11.62
CA ASP A 96 -4.36 -9.84 -10.18
C ASP A 96 -3.04 -9.80 -9.38
N MET A 97 -2.03 -10.58 -9.78
CA MET A 97 -0.68 -10.50 -9.20
C MET A 97 -0.04 -9.11 -9.41
N ILE A 98 -0.19 -8.52 -10.60
CA ILE A 98 0.27 -7.14 -10.85
C ILE A 98 -0.47 -6.15 -9.96
N LEU A 99 -1.80 -6.21 -9.91
CA LEU A 99 -2.61 -5.34 -9.05
C LEU A 99 -2.14 -5.40 -7.60
N ARG A 100 -1.86 -6.61 -7.09
CA ARG A 100 -1.35 -6.80 -5.73
C ARG A 100 0.05 -6.23 -5.54
N ALA A 101 0.96 -6.43 -6.48
CA ALA A 101 2.31 -5.86 -6.41
C ALA A 101 2.29 -4.32 -6.40
N VAL A 102 1.45 -3.72 -7.24
CA VAL A 102 1.27 -2.26 -7.30
C VAL A 102 0.63 -1.74 -6.02
N GLU A 103 -0.38 -2.43 -5.47
CA GLU A 103 -1.00 -2.10 -4.19
C GLU A 103 0.06 -2.05 -3.06
N ILE A 104 0.90 -3.08 -2.95
CA ILE A 104 1.98 -3.14 -1.95
C ILE A 104 2.93 -1.96 -2.12
N MET A 105 3.31 -1.63 -3.37
CA MET A 105 4.22 -0.52 -3.65
C MET A 105 3.62 0.84 -3.25
N ILE A 106 2.36 1.10 -3.58
CA ILE A 106 1.66 2.34 -3.20
C ILE A 106 1.53 2.45 -1.68
N GLN A 107 1.20 1.35 -1.01
CA GLN A 107 1.15 1.30 0.45
C GLN A 107 2.52 1.54 1.08
N ASN A 108 3.61 1.08 0.44
CA ASN A 108 4.96 1.29 0.96
C ASN A 108 5.36 2.77 0.88
N VAL A 109 5.02 3.45 -0.22
CA VAL A 109 5.18 4.91 -0.34
C VAL A 109 4.42 5.65 0.77
N ARG A 110 3.22 5.17 1.12
CA ARG A 110 2.46 5.73 2.25
C ARG A 110 3.16 5.47 3.57
N ALA A 111 3.64 4.25 3.82
CA ALA A 111 4.34 3.89 5.06
C ALA A 111 5.59 4.76 5.27
N GLU A 112 6.38 4.96 4.22
CA GLU A 112 7.53 5.87 4.23
C GLU A 112 7.10 7.31 4.55
N ARG A 113 6.06 7.85 3.89
CA ARG A 113 5.57 9.22 4.16
C ARG A 113 5.08 9.41 5.60
N GLN A 114 4.46 8.38 6.16
CA GLN A 114 3.99 8.39 7.55
C GLN A 114 5.12 8.13 8.56
N GLY A 115 6.26 7.59 8.11
CA GLY A 115 7.33 7.13 8.98
C GLY A 115 6.94 5.89 9.80
N SER A 116 6.04 5.05 9.29
CA SER A 116 5.64 3.81 9.97
C SER A 116 6.59 2.68 9.59
N LEU A 117 7.53 2.36 10.50
CA LEU A 117 8.51 1.29 10.28
C LEU A 117 7.85 -0.08 10.16
N ASP A 118 6.90 -0.39 11.03
CA ASP A 118 6.18 -1.67 11.05
C ASP A 118 5.45 -1.94 9.72
N MET A 119 4.71 -0.93 9.23
CA MET A 119 4.02 -1.01 7.95
C MET A 119 5.02 -1.15 6.79
N HIS A 120 6.12 -0.40 6.83
CA HIS A 120 7.19 -0.48 5.82
C HIS A 120 7.81 -1.88 5.73
N LEU A 121 8.21 -2.47 6.86
CA LEU A 121 8.81 -3.82 6.88
C LEU A 121 7.81 -4.89 6.46
N THR A 122 6.55 -4.79 6.89
CA THR A 122 5.49 -5.72 6.48
C THR A 122 5.26 -5.69 4.96
N LEU A 123 5.28 -4.50 4.36
CA LEU A 123 5.09 -4.33 2.92
C LEU A 123 6.32 -4.79 2.12
N ILE A 124 7.53 -4.52 2.62
CA ILE A 124 8.75 -5.06 2.01
C ILE A 124 8.75 -6.58 2.05
N ALA A 125 8.37 -7.20 3.17
CA ALA A 125 8.22 -8.66 3.25
C ALA A 125 7.23 -9.17 2.21
N SER A 126 6.12 -8.46 2.03
CA SER A 126 5.06 -8.83 1.07
C SER A 126 5.48 -8.68 -0.40
N VAL A 127 6.44 -7.81 -0.73
CA VAL A 127 6.89 -7.60 -2.12
C VAL A 127 7.94 -8.63 -2.58
N ILE A 128 8.61 -9.32 -1.65
CA ILE A 128 9.70 -10.24 -1.93
C ILE A 128 9.34 -11.32 -2.98
N PRO A 129 8.19 -12.02 -2.88
CA PRO A 129 7.83 -13.05 -3.87
C PRO A 129 7.78 -12.50 -5.30
N TYR A 130 7.28 -11.28 -5.49
CA TYR A 130 7.20 -10.63 -6.79
C TYR A 130 8.58 -10.27 -7.34
N MET A 131 9.50 -9.85 -6.47
CA MET A 131 10.89 -9.56 -6.85
C MET A 131 11.67 -10.80 -7.25
N PHE A 132 11.42 -11.94 -6.59
CA PHE A 132 11.98 -13.24 -6.95
C PHE A 132 11.50 -13.70 -8.32
N ILE A 133 10.19 -13.63 -8.58
CA ILE A 133 9.61 -13.98 -9.89
C ILE A 133 10.19 -13.09 -11.00
N ALA A 134 10.37 -11.80 -10.73
CA ALA A 134 10.96 -10.86 -11.66
C ALA A 134 12.49 -10.97 -11.80
N ASN A 135 13.13 -11.95 -11.13
CA ASN A 135 14.57 -12.18 -11.10
C ASN A 135 15.39 -10.89 -10.87
N ARG A 136 14.92 -10.04 -9.95
CA ARG A 136 15.61 -8.79 -9.63
C ARG A 136 16.70 -9.05 -8.61
N VAL A 137 17.87 -8.43 -8.78
CA VAL A 137 19.00 -8.53 -7.83
C VAL A 137 18.59 -8.13 -6.41
N SER A 138 17.64 -7.20 -6.28
CA SER A 138 17.05 -6.79 -5.00
C SER A 138 16.39 -7.93 -4.23
N SER A 139 15.86 -8.97 -4.90
CA SER A 139 15.23 -10.13 -4.24
C SER A 139 16.13 -10.83 -3.23
N ARG A 140 17.45 -10.83 -3.47
CA ARG A 140 18.44 -11.43 -2.56
C ARG A 140 18.69 -10.60 -1.31
N TRP A 141 18.61 -9.27 -1.44
CA TRP A 141 19.01 -8.33 -0.39
C TRP A 141 17.85 -7.87 0.48
N LEU A 142 16.60 -7.92 -0.01
CA LEU A 142 15.43 -7.52 0.77
C LEU A 142 15.23 -8.36 2.05
N PRO A 143 15.41 -9.71 2.05
CA PRO A 143 15.36 -10.49 3.29
C PRO A 143 16.43 -10.07 4.32
N VAL A 144 17.66 -9.83 3.85
CA VAL A 144 18.77 -9.36 4.70
C VAL A 144 18.44 -8.00 5.29
N TYR A 145 17.96 -7.07 4.46
CA TYR A 145 17.50 -5.76 4.90
C TYR A 145 16.43 -5.86 6.00
N ILE A 146 15.43 -6.73 5.86
CA ILE A 146 14.41 -6.91 6.91
C ILE A 146 15.06 -7.38 8.21
N LEU A 147 15.94 -8.38 8.16
CA LEU A 147 16.65 -8.88 9.34
C LEU A 147 17.47 -7.79 10.02
N ASP A 148 18.16 -6.95 9.26
CA ASP A 148 18.93 -5.83 9.78
C ASP A 148 18.01 -4.79 10.46
N MET A 149 16.86 -4.49 9.86
CA MET A 149 15.89 -3.54 10.41
C MET A 149 15.15 -4.07 11.64
N LEU A 150 15.03 -5.39 11.79
CA LEU A 150 14.47 -6.01 13.00
C LEU A 150 15.50 -6.07 14.14
N ASN A 151 16.79 -6.12 13.81
CA ASN A 151 17.89 -6.23 14.77
C ASN A 151 18.69 -4.92 14.89
N LEU A 152 18.02 -3.77 14.91
CA LEU A 152 18.69 -2.48 15.11
C LEU A 152 19.39 -2.43 16.47
N THR A 153 20.57 -1.81 16.49
CA THR A 153 21.33 -1.55 17.72
C THR A 153 20.59 -0.58 18.64
N SER A 154 20.86 -0.67 19.95
CA SER A 154 20.24 0.16 21.00
C SER A 154 20.26 1.66 20.71
N ASP A 155 21.33 2.13 20.05
CA ASP A 155 21.57 3.54 19.80
C ASP A 155 20.63 4.12 18.74
N ILE A 156 20.12 3.28 17.85
CA ILE A 156 19.33 3.66 16.66
C ILE A 156 17.86 3.20 16.79
N GLN A 157 17.62 2.18 17.62
CA GLN A 157 16.29 1.67 17.97
C GLN A 157 15.23 2.74 18.26
N PRO A 158 15.48 3.84 19.01
CA PRO A 158 14.42 4.83 19.25
C PRO A 158 14.11 5.73 18.03
N ALA A 159 15.05 5.90 17.10
CA ALA A 159 14.92 6.81 15.96
C ALA A 159 14.03 6.23 14.83
N PHE A 160 14.02 4.90 14.66
CA PHE A 160 13.32 4.26 13.55
C PHE A 160 11.80 4.17 13.76
N PRO A 161 11.26 3.68 14.90
CA PRO A 161 9.83 3.70 15.19
C PRO A 161 9.26 5.12 15.29
N SER A 162 10.08 6.12 15.65
CA SER A 162 9.68 7.53 15.62
C SER A 162 9.64 8.13 14.21
N GLY A 163 9.92 7.33 13.18
CA GLY A 163 9.78 7.70 11.77
C GLY A 163 10.94 8.53 11.23
N GLN A 164 12.06 8.61 11.93
CA GLN A 164 13.23 9.39 11.50
C GLN A 164 14.02 8.72 10.36
N PHE A 165 13.72 7.46 10.05
CA PHE A 165 14.24 6.78 8.86
C PHE A 165 13.65 7.32 7.55
N ALA A 166 12.47 7.95 7.62
CA ALA A 166 11.78 8.47 6.45
C ALA A 166 12.29 9.87 6.08
N ILE A 167 12.72 10.04 4.83
CA ILE A 167 13.14 11.33 4.30
C ILE A 167 11.88 12.19 4.08
N ARG A 168 11.67 13.18 4.94
CA ARG A 168 10.63 14.20 4.78
C ARG A 168 11.23 15.40 4.04
N GLN A 169 10.52 15.92 3.03
CA GLN A 169 10.87 17.22 2.49
C GLN A 169 10.70 18.26 3.61
N LYS A 170 11.80 18.91 4.02
CA LYS A 170 11.71 20.06 4.91
C LYS A 170 10.92 21.16 4.18
N PRO A 171 10.07 21.97 4.86
CA PRO A 171 9.40 23.13 4.28
C PRO A 171 10.37 24.31 4.04
N VAL A 172 11.65 24.00 3.81
CA VAL A 172 12.69 25.00 3.57
C VAL A 172 12.78 25.18 2.06
N LYS A 173 12.61 26.42 1.58
CA LYS A 173 12.96 26.78 0.20
C LYS A 173 14.41 26.34 -0.03
N PHE A 174 14.65 25.60 -1.11
CA PHE A 174 16.00 25.24 -1.51
C PHE A 174 16.80 26.52 -1.78
N ASN A 175 17.51 27.02 -0.76
CA ASN A 175 18.51 28.06 -0.93
C ASN A 175 19.75 27.33 -1.43
N GLY A 176 20.07 27.48 -2.72
CA GLY A 176 21.17 26.80 -3.40
C GLY A 176 22.58 27.17 -2.92
N GLY A 177 22.79 27.28 -1.61
CA GLY A 177 24.09 27.43 -0.98
C GLY A 177 24.65 26.06 -0.64
N MET A 178 25.68 25.66 -1.39
CA MET A 178 26.55 24.54 -1.05
C MET A 178 27.39 24.98 0.17
N GLU A 179 26.83 24.94 1.37
CA GLU A 179 27.61 25.15 2.60
C GLU A 179 28.48 23.92 2.82
N ARG A 180 29.76 24.07 2.49
CA ARG A 180 30.82 23.13 2.83
C ARG A 180 30.85 22.99 4.35
N HIS A 181 30.46 21.82 4.85
CA HIS A 181 30.75 21.44 6.22
C HIS A 181 32.26 21.17 6.33
N GLY A 182 32.97 22.16 6.83
CA GLY A 182 34.40 22.12 7.07
C GLY A 182 34.87 23.46 7.58
N ASP A 183 34.65 23.72 8.87
CA ASP A 183 35.74 24.04 9.79
C ASP A 183 35.18 24.37 11.18
N ARG A 184 35.37 23.43 12.10
CA ARG A 184 35.57 23.75 13.52
C ARG A 184 36.90 24.48 13.62
N LYS A 185 36.90 25.68 14.21
CA LYS A 185 37.99 26.14 15.09
C LYS A 185 37.42 26.94 16.25
N ASP A 186 37.37 26.25 17.39
CA ASP A 186 37.73 26.65 18.75
C ASP A 186 38.02 28.14 19.04
N SER A 187 37.31 28.65 20.05
CA SER A 187 37.71 29.60 21.12
C SER A 187 38.89 30.54 20.89
N ASN A 188 38.63 31.85 20.85
CA ASN A 188 38.71 32.78 21.99
C ASN A 188 38.12 34.15 21.61
#